data_AF-A0A7C3WJA9-F1
#
_entry.id   AF-A0A7C3WJA9-F1
#
_cell.length_a   1.000
_cell.length_b   1.000
_cell.length_c   1.000
_cell.angle_alpha   90.00
_cell.angle_beta   90.00
_cell.angle_gamma   90.00
#
_symmetry.space_group_name_H-M   'P 1'
#
loop_
_entity.id
_entity.type
_entity.pdbx_description
1 polymer ?
#
loop_
_entity_poly.entity_id
_entity_poly.type
_entity_poly.pdbx_seq_one_letter_code
_entity_poly.pdbx_strand_id
1 'polypeptide(L)'
;METLDPATEEFLAHILAKRYAEAKEMALKTSLWSGSERLAGRRAGCLGLVARLAQKKPDDLLNSGKLDKLKQILLKLQSSLDCDEFERGYIDVWLRYLNSSGNKNGVKEDPSEEK
;
A
#
# COMPACT_ATOMS: atom_id res chain seq x y z
N MET A 1 1.58 13.31 -10.48
CA MET A 1 1.07 12.24 -9.59
C MET A 1 0.42 12.95 -8.42
N GLU A 2 -0.86 12.68 -8.16
CA GLU A 2 -1.58 13.33 -7.07
C GLU A 2 -1.03 12.85 -5.72
N THR A 3 -0.86 13.77 -4.78
CA THR A 3 -0.48 13.45 -3.40
C THR A 3 -1.59 12.64 -2.74
N LEU A 4 -1.27 11.65 -1.91
CA LEU A 4 -2.32 10.96 -1.17
C LEU A 4 -2.79 11.90 -0.09
N ASP A 5 -3.99 11.63 0.43
CA ASP A 5 -4.38 12.24 1.68
C ASP A 5 -3.48 11.74 2.83
N PRO A 6 -3.34 12.54 3.89
CA PRO A 6 -2.50 12.21 5.03
C PRO A 6 -2.82 10.86 5.70
N ALA A 7 -4.11 10.47 5.78
CA ALA A 7 -4.50 9.23 6.44
C ALA A 7 -3.99 8.01 5.68
N THR A 8 -4.01 8.07 4.34
CA THR A 8 -3.44 7.00 3.51
C THR A 8 -1.92 6.94 3.61
N GLU A 9 -1.22 8.07 3.69
CA GLU A 9 0.24 8.07 3.85
C GLU A 9 0.68 7.52 5.21
N GLU A 10 0.01 7.93 6.28
CA GLU A 10 0.26 7.44 7.62
C GLU A 10 -0.02 5.93 7.73
N PHE A 11 -1.13 5.48 7.15
CA PHE A 11 -1.46 4.06 7.06
C PHE A 11 -0.35 3.24 6.38
N LEU A 12 0.14 3.72 5.23
CA LEU A 12 1.22 3.04 4.50
C LEU A 12 2.53 3.02 5.31
N ALA A 13 2.83 4.08 6.06
CA ALA A 13 4.00 4.12 6.95
C ALA A 13 3.92 3.04 8.04
N HIS A 14 2.74 2.82 8.63
CA HIS A 14 2.52 1.71 9.57
C HIS A 14 2.73 0.34 8.91
N ILE A 15 2.20 0.14 7.70
CA ILE A 15 2.39 -1.11 6.95
C ILE A 15 3.89 -1.39 6.70
N LEU A 16 4.65 -0.39 6.26
CA LEU A 16 6.09 -0.54 5.98
C LEU A 16 6.90 -0.85 7.23
N ALA A 17 6.51 -0.26 8.36
CA ALA A 17 7.07 -0.54 9.68
C ALA A 17 6.59 -1.89 10.27
N LYS A 18 5.81 -2.69 9.52
CA LYS A 18 5.18 -3.95 9.99
C LYS A 18 4.25 -3.78 11.19
N ARG A 19 3.77 -2.56 11.41
CA ARG A 19 2.82 -2.15 12.47
C ARG A 19 1.38 -2.38 11.99
N TYR A 20 1.03 -3.64 11.75
CA TYR A 20 -0.23 -4.01 11.08
C TYR A 20 -1.46 -3.79 11.96
N ALA A 21 -1.31 -3.85 13.29
CA ALA A 21 -2.40 -3.59 14.22
C ALA A 21 -2.81 -2.11 14.18
N GLU A 22 -1.84 -1.20 14.28
CA GLU A 22 -2.08 0.25 14.20
C GLU A 22 -2.63 0.65 12.83
N ALA A 23 -2.09 0.07 11.75
CA ALA A 23 -2.60 0.28 10.40
C ALA A 23 -4.08 -0.14 10.28
N LYS A 24 -4.45 -1.29 10.88
CA LYS A 24 -5.84 -1.77 10.89
C LYS A 24 -6.76 -0.83 11.66
N GLU A 25 -6.36 -0.39 12.85
CA GLU A 25 -7.15 0.55 13.66
C GLU A 25 -7.41 1.87 12.91
N MET A 26 -6.38 2.40 12.25
CA MET A 26 -6.50 3.61 11.42
C MET A 26 -7.48 3.43 10.26
N ALA A 27 -7.39 2.32 9.52
CA ALA A 27 -8.32 2.02 8.43
C ALA A 27 -9.77 1.80 8.91
N LEU A 28 -9.95 1.34 10.16
CA LEU A 28 -11.27 1.16 10.76
C LEU A 28 -11.90 2.48 11.24
N LYS A 29 -11.11 3.52 11.51
CA LYS A 29 -11.59 4.84 11.93
C LYS A 29 -12.25 5.60 10.78
N THR A 30 -13.54 5.33 10.54
CA THR A 30 -14.34 5.83 9.40
C THR A 30 -14.27 7.33 9.18
N SER A 31 -14.11 8.14 10.24
CA SER A 31 -14.02 9.60 10.13
C SER A 31 -12.80 10.11 9.38
N LEU A 32 -11.73 9.32 9.26
CA LEU A 32 -10.54 9.67 8.46
C LEU A 32 -10.75 9.44 6.96
N TRP A 33 -11.78 8.70 6.58
CA TRP A 33 -12.00 8.21 5.22
C TRP A 33 -13.34 8.66 4.63
N SER A 34 -14.04 9.55 5.34
CA SER A 34 -15.28 10.15 4.88
C SER A 34 -15.00 11.38 4.03
N GLY A 35 -15.86 11.65 3.04
CA GLY A 35 -15.85 12.91 2.29
C GLY A 35 -15.76 12.75 0.77
N SER A 36 -15.40 11.57 0.27
CA SER A 36 -15.51 11.23 -1.15
C SER A 36 -15.50 9.73 -1.38
N GLU A 37 -15.96 9.30 -2.56
CA GLU A 37 -15.85 7.92 -3.02
C GLU A 37 -14.38 7.47 -3.08
N ARG A 38 -13.47 8.37 -3.46
CA ARG A 38 -12.03 8.09 -3.46
C ARG A 38 -11.47 7.76 -2.09
N LEU A 39 -11.85 8.52 -1.05
CA LEU A 39 -11.41 8.24 0.31
C LEU A 39 -11.99 6.91 0.82
N ALA A 40 -13.24 6.60 0.46
CA ALA A 40 -13.83 5.29 0.73
C ALA A 40 -13.08 4.17 0.00
N GLY A 41 -12.69 4.40 -1.24
CA GLY A 41 -11.85 3.52 -2.05
C GLY A 41 -10.49 3.26 -1.40
N ARG A 42 -9.80 4.33 -0.98
CA ARG A 42 -8.53 4.24 -0.26
C ARG A 42 -8.68 3.42 1.02
N ARG A 43 -9.72 3.65 1.81
CA ARG A 43 -10.02 2.84 3.00
C ARG A 43 -10.19 1.36 2.65
N ALA A 44 -10.94 1.04 1.60
CA ALA A 44 -11.12 -0.33 1.15
C ALA A 44 -9.78 -0.95 0.70
N GLY A 45 -8.94 -0.18 0.01
CA GLY A 45 -7.58 -0.57 -0.38
C GLY A 45 -6.71 -0.88 0.84
N CYS A 46 -6.73 -0.01 1.85
CA CYS A 46 -6.03 -0.17 3.12
C CYS A 46 -6.46 -1.46 3.84
N LEU A 47 -7.77 -1.70 3.98
CA LEU A 47 -8.31 -2.90 4.61
C LEU A 47 -7.94 -4.18 3.83
N GLY A 48 -8.05 -4.14 2.50
CA GLY A 48 -7.66 -5.25 1.63
C GLY A 48 -6.17 -5.58 1.74
N LEU A 49 -5.32 -4.56 1.86
CA LEU A 49 -3.89 -4.73 2.05
C LEU A 49 -3.57 -5.40 3.39
N VAL A 50 -4.15 -4.92 4.50
CA VAL A 50 -4.00 -5.54 5.83
C VAL A 50 -4.45 -6.99 5.81
N ALA A 51 -5.62 -7.28 5.23
CA ALA A 51 -6.16 -8.63 5.16
C ALA A 51 -5.21 -9.59 4.41
N ARG A 52 -4.64 -9.15 3.28
CA ARG A 52 -3.64 -9.94 2.54
C ARG A 52 -2.36 -10.17 3.34
N LEU A 53 -1.87 -9.16 4.05
CA LEU A 53 -0.65 -9.25 4.84
C LEU A 53 -0.85 -10.16 6.07
N ALA A 54 -2.05 -10.15 6.67
CA ALA A 54 -2.40 -11.02 7.80
C ALA A 54 -2.55 -12.50 7.40
N GLN A 55 -2.95 -12.80 6.16
CA GLN A 55 -3.20 -14.16 5.68
C GLN A 55 -1.96 -14.89 5.15
N LYS A 56 -0.86 -14.20 4.84
CA LYS A 56 0.32 -14.81 4.19
C LYS A 56 1.50 -15.00 5.14
N LYS A 57 2.14 -16.17 5.07
CA LYS A 57 3.51 -16.36 5.56
C LYS A 57 4.44 -15.40 4.78
N PRO A 58 5.43 -14.77 5.44
CA PRO A 58 6.26 -13.72 4.85
C PRO A 58 6.98 -14.12 3.54
N ASP A 59 7.22 -15.41 3.31
CA ASP A 59 7.94 -15.92 2.14
C ASP A 59 7.11 -15.97 0.83
N ASP A 60 5.77 -15.94 0.91
CA ASP A 60 4.88 -16.07 -0.26
C ASP A 60 4.48 -14.74 -0.91
N LEU A 61 5.02 -13.62 -0.40
CA LEU A 61 4.70 -12.27 -0.86
C LEU A 61 5.63 -11.78 -1.99
N LEU A 62 6.75 -12.45 -2.27
CA LEU A 62 7.91 -11.82 -2.91
C LEU A 62 8.50 -12.57 -4.12
N ASN A 63 7.69 -13.20 -4.96
CA ASN A 63 8.17 -13.44 -6.33
C ASN A 63 8.12 -12.10 -7.08
N SER A 64 9.27 -11.42 -7.19
CA SER A 64 9.42 -10.07 -7.78
C SER A 64 8.68 -9.93 -9.11
N GLY A 65 8.79 -10.92 -10.01
CA GLY A 65 8.08 -10.91 -11.30
C GLY A 65 6.54 -10.94 -11.20
N LYS A 66 5.96 -11.50 -10.13
CA LYS A 66 4.51 -11.46 -9.89
C LYS A 66 4.07 -10.09 -9.35
N LEU A 67 4.91 -9.44 -8.56
CA LEU A 67 4.63 -8.09 -8.03
C LEU A 67 4.70 -7.03 -9.13
N ASP A 68 5.68 -7.12 -10.02
CA ASP A 68 5.78 -6.22 -11.17
C ASP A 68 4.58 -6.40 -12.10
N LYS A 69 4.18 -7.65 -12.38
CA LYS A 69 2.97 -7.92 -13.17
C LYS A 69 1.71 -7.36 -12.51
N LEU A 70 1.57 -7.50 -11.19
CA LEU A 70 0.45 -6.91 -10.45
C LEU A 70 0.46 -5.38 -10.53
N LYS A 71 1.62 -4.75 -10.35
CA LYS A 71 1.78 -3.30 -10.50
C LYS A 71 1.35 -2.82 -11.89
N GLN A 72 1.76 -3.53 -12.96
CA GLN A 72 1.35 -3.19 -14.33
C GLN A 72 -0.16 -3.35 -14.55
N ILE A 73 -0.77 -4.42 -14.01
CA ILE A 73 -2.23 -4.63 -14.09
C ILE A 73 -2.97 -3.48 -13.38
N LEU A 74 -2.52 -3.11 -12.18
CA LEU A 74 -3.11 -2.01 -11.40
C LEU A 74 -2.97 -0.66 -12.11
N LEU A 75 -1.81 -0.35 -12.68
CA LEU A 75 -1.62 0.87 -13.49
C LEU A 75 -2.56 0.90 -14.70
N LYS A 76 -2.73 -0.23 -15.39
CA LYS A 76 -3.65 -0.34 -16.53
C LYS A 76 -5.10 -0.11 -16.10
N LEU A 77 -5.54 -0.74 -15.00
CA LEU A 77 -6.87 -0.55 -14.42
C LEU A 77 -7.11 0.92 -14.06
N GLN A 78 -6.17 1.55 -13.34
CA GLN A 78 -6.27 2.95 -12.94
C GLN A 78 -6.42 3.92 -14.12
N SER A 79 -5.79 3.61 -15.25
CA SER A 79 -5.87 4.41 -16.48
C SER A 79 -7.12 4.15 -17.32
N SER A 80 -7.93 3.13 -16.98
CA SER A 80 -9.14 2.78 -17.71
C SER A 80 -10.21 3.87 -17.56
N LEU A 81 -11.01 4.05 -18.61
CA LEU A 81 -12.20 4.92 -18.58
C LEU A 81 -13.29 4.38 -17.65
N ASP A 82 -13.37 3.05 -17.53
CA ASP A 82 -14.35 2.39 -16.67
C ASP A 82 -13.97 2.43 -15.19
N CYS A 83 -12.76 2.90 -14.84
CA CYS A 83 -12.30 2.93 -13.47
C CYS A 83 -12.90 4.13 -12.74
N ASP A 84 -13.83 3.88 -11.82
CA ASP A 84 -14.49 4.93 -11.06
C ASP A 84 -13.58 5.53 -9.96
N GLU A 85 -14.07 6.55 -9.26
CA GLU A 85 -13.27 7.25 -8.23
C GLU A 85 -12.96 6.36 -7.02
N PHE A 86 -13.90 5.47 -6.67
CA PHE A 86 -13.73 4.49 -5.60
C PHE A 86 -12.63 3.48 -5.94
N GLU A 87 -12.69 2.88 -7.13
CA GLU A 87 -11.70 1.94 -7.63
C GLU A 87 -10.31 2.59 -7.75
N ARG A 88 -10.23 3.84 -8.22
CA ARG A 88 -8.96 4.60 -8.24
C ARG A 88 -8.38 4.75 -6.84
N GLY A 89 -9.21 5.06 -5.85
CA GLY A 89 -8.80 5.12 -4.45
C GLY A 89 -8.24 3.78 -3.95
N TYR A 90 -8.92 2.67 -4.27
CA TYR A 90 -8.47 1.33 -3.92
C TYR A 90 -7.10 0.99 -4.56
N ILE A 91 -6.97 1.27 -5.86
CA ILE A 91 -5.75 0.97 -6.64
C ILE A 91 -4.56 1.82 -6.17
N ASP A 92 -4.78 3.10 -5.85
CA ASP A 92 -3.74 4.03 -5.38
C ASP A 92 -2.98 3.47 -4.16
N VAL A 93 -3.69 2.89 -3.21
CA VAL A 93 -3.10 2.31 -1.99
C VAL A 93 -2.16 1.15 -2.33
N TRP A 94 -2.62 0.24 -3.18
CA TRP A 94 -1.81 -0.90 -3.60
C TRP A 94 -0.54 -0.49 -4.33
N LEU A 95 -0.64 0.45 -5.28
CA LEU A 95 0.51 0.93 -6.05
C LEU A 95 1.57 1.56 -5.13
N ARG A 96 1.17 2.35 -4.14
CA ARG A 96 2.13 2.96 -3.21
C ARG A 96 2.75 1.95 -2.26
N TYR A 97 1.99 0.98 -1.78
CA TYR A 97 2.58 -0.12 -1.01
C TYR A 97 3.61 -0.88 -1.84
N LEU A 98 3.31 -1.22 -3.10
CA LEU A 98 4.25 -1.94 -3.97
C LEU A 98 5.52 -1.12 -4.24
N ASN A 99 5.38 0.20 -4.48
CA ASN A 99 6.52 1.08 -4.71
C ASN A 99 7.42 1.24 -3.46
N SER A 100 6.83 1.27 -2.27
CA SER A 100 7.56 1.44 -1.01
C SER A 100 8.14 0.13 -0.47
N SER A 101 7.48 -1.01 -0.74
CA SER A 101 7.98 -2.35 -0.38
C SER A 101 9.09 -2.86 -1.30
N GLY A 102 9.13 -2.41 -2.57
CA GLY A 102 10.18 -2.74 -3.52
C GLY A 102 11.56 -2.14 -3.21
N ASN A 103 11.65 -1.18 -2.28
CA ASN A 103 12.90 -0.48 -1.95
C ASN A 103 13.72 -1.15 -0.82
N LYS A 104 13.63 -2.49 -0.69
CA LYS A 104 14.40 -3.26 0.32
C LYS A 104 15.74 -3.80 -0.16
N ASN A 105 16.28 -3.28 -1.27
CA ASN A 105 17.63 -3.59 -1.75
C ASN A 105 18.58 -2.38 -1.61
N GLY A 106 18.65 -1.75 -0.44
CA GLY A 106 19.47 -0.55 -0.32
C GLY A 106 19.76 -0.02 1.08
N VAL A 107 19.94 -0.86 2.11
CA VAL A 107 20.84 -0.56 3.24
C VAL A 107 21.42 -1.87 3.77
N LYS A 108 22.52 -2.31 3.16
CA LYS A 108 23.62 -2.94 3.89
C LYS A 108 24.82 -2.08 3.60
N GLU A 109 25.24 -1.31 4.59
CA GLU A 109 26.65 -1.09 4.92
C GLU A 109 26.65 -0.46 6.31
N ASP A 110 26.99 -1.32 7.26
CA ASP A 110 27.38 -0.95 8.62
C ASP A 110 28.85 -0.52 8.50
N PRO A 111 29.22 0.77 8.67
CA PRO A 111 30.63 1.17 8.71
C PRO A 111 31.13 1.03 10.15
N SER A 112 31.03 -0.18 10.68
CA SER A 112 31.61 -0.56 11.97
C SER A 112 32.65 -1.64 11.75
N GLU A 113 33.66 -1.38 10.90
CA GLU A 113 34.92 -2.12 10.87
C GLU A 113 35.93 -1.42 9.95
N GLU A 114 36.46 -0.28 10.42
CA GLU A 114 37.86 0.06 10.11
C GLU A 114 38.65 0.05 11.41
N LYS A 115 39.77 -0.67 11.34
CA LYS A 115 40.66 -1.08 12.43
C LYS A 115 41.34 0.08 13.15
#